data_AF-A0AAW0T7W8-F1
#
_entry.id   AF-A0AAW0T7W8-F1
#
_cell.length_a   1.000
_cell.length_b   1.000
_cell.length_c   1.000
_cell.angle_alpha   90.00
_cell.angle_beta   90.00
_cell.angle_gamma   90.00
#
_symmetry.space_group_name_H-M   'P 1'
#
loop_
_entity.id
_entity.type
_entity.pdbx_description
1 polymer ?
#
loop_
_entity_poly.entity_id
_entity_poly.type
_entity_poly.pdbx_seq_one_letter_code
_entity_poly.pdbx_strand_id
1 'polypeptide(L)'
;MALSDADVQKQIHHMMAFIEQEANEKAEEIDARAEEEFTIEKGRLVQQNRLKIIEFYERKEKQVELQKKIGASNLLNKSRLEVLKAQENHIRNVLHEAQGKLVILTQNPDAYTRLLQDLICQGLCQLLEPSVMLRCRRQDQALVERAIPGALANFKSIAGRTSKVEIDSTNWLPAEICGGVELVVMPGNRIKISNTLEARLDMLAQQMLPEVRTMLFGANPNRKFDN
;
A
#
# COMPACT_ATOMS: atom_id res chain seq x y z
N MET A 1 -82.99 82.51 -17.61
CA MET A 1 -82.17 82.93 -18.77
C MET A 1 -81.37 81.71 -19.19
N ALA A 2 -81.60 81.20 -20.41
CA ALA A 2 -80.79 80.12 -20.96
C ALA A 2 -79.38 80.66 -21.23
N LEU A 3 -78.33 79.89 -20.89
CA LEU A 3 -76.95 80.26 -21.22
C LEU A 3 -76.81 80.49 -22.73
N SER A 4 -75.94 81.43 -23.13
CA SER A 4 -75.63 81.62 -24.55
C SER A 4 -74.82 80.43 -25.07
N ASP A 5 -75.02 80.04 -26.33
CA ASP A 5 -74.29 78.93 -26.96
C ASP A 5 -72.76 79.08 -26.82
N ALA A 6 -72.25 80.31 -26.84
CA ALA A 6 -70.83 80.60 -26.67
C ALA A 6 -70.31 80.28 -25.25
N ASP A 7 -71.14 80.43 -24.22
CA ASP A 7 -70.79 80.09 -22.84
C ASP A 7 -70.85 78.57 -22.60
N VAL A 8 -71.81 77.89 -23.22
CA VAL A 8 -71.89 76.42 -23.23
C VAL A 8 -70.65 75.83 -23.90
N GLN A 9 -70.19 76.41 -25.01
CA GLN A 9 -69.01 75.93 -25.75
C GLN A 9 -67.70 76.11 -24.97
N LYS A 10 -67.58 77.20 -24.19
CA LYS A 10 -66.46 77.42 -23.25
C LYS A 10 -66.48 76.40 -22.11
N GLN A 11 -67.64 76.09 -21.56
CA GLN A 11 -67.79 75.06 -20.53
C GLN A 11 -67.40 73.67 -21.04
N ILE A 12 -67.79 73.32 -22.28
CA ILE A 12 -67.39 72.06 -22.93
C ILE A 12 -65.86 72.01 -23.12
N HIS A 13 -65.23 73.09 -23.58
CA HIS A 13 -63.77 73.15 -23.70
C HIS A 13 -63.06 72.99 -22.35
N HIS A 14 -63.58 73.61 -21.29
CA HIS A 14 -63.04 73.46 -19.94
C HIS A 14 -63.21 72.03 -19.42
N MET A 15 -64.34 71.38 -19.69
CA MET A 15 -64.53 69.96 -19.37
C MET A 15 -63.57 69.06 -20.17
N MET A 16 -63.36 69.32 -21.45
CA MET A 16 -62.41 68.57 -22.28
C MET A 16 -60.98 68.70 -21.75
N ALA A 17 -60.54 69.92 -21.41
CA ALA A 17 -59.21 70.16 -20.85
C ALA A 17 -59.02 69.47 -19.49
N PHE A 18 -60.07 69.44 -18.65
CA PHE A 18 -60.04 68.71 -17.38
C PHE A 18 -59.89 67.19 -17.60
N ILE A 19 -60.66 66.61 -18.53
CA ILE A 19 -60.58 65.18 -18.88
C ILE A 19 -59.19 64.85 -19.43
N GLU A 20 -58.62 65.72 -20.27
CA GLU A 20 -57.29 65.53 -20.83
C GLU A 20 -56.19 65.62 -19.76
N GLN A 21 -56.30 66.57 -18.82
CA GLN A 21 -55.37 66.67 -17.69
C GLN A 21 -55.48 65.47 -16.75
N GLU A 22 -56.69 65.03 -16.40
CA GLU A 22 -56.91 63.86 -15.55
C GLU A 22 -56.37 62.58 -16.21
N ALA A 23 -56.53 62.44 -17.54
CA ALA A 23 -55.96 61.34 -18.30
C ALA A 23 -54.42 61.37 -18.31
N ASN A 24 -53.81 62.56 -18.46
CA ASN A 24 -52.36 62.72 -18.44
C ASN A 24 -51.76 62.46 -17.05
N GLU A 25 -52.37 62.97 -15.98
CA GLU A 25 -51.94 62.68 -14.60
C GLU A 25 -52.06 61.18 -14.30
N LYS A 26 -53.12 60.52 -14.80
CA LYS A 26 -53.26 59.07 -14.66
C LYS A 26 -52.20 58.29 -15.43
N ALA A 27 -51.83 58.75 -16.62
CA ALA A 27 -50.75 58.15 -17.41
C ALA A 27 -49.39 58.29 -16.68
N GLU A 28 -49.06 59.48 -16.18
CA GLU A 28 -47.83 59.70 -15.41
C GLU A 28 -47.79 58.86 -14.12
N GLU A 29 -48.92 58.70 -13.42
CA GLU A 29 -48.99 57.83 -12.24
C GLU A 29 -48.72 56.36 -12.60
N ILE A 30 -49.24 55.88 -13.74
CA ILE A 30 -49.00 54.51 -14.21
C ILE A 30 -47.53 54.33 -14.57
N ASP A 31 -46.93 55.28 -15.27
CA ASP A 31 -45.52 55.21 -15.68
C ASP A 31 -44.58 55.22 -14.46
N ALA A 32 -44.83 56.11 -13.49
CA ALA A 32 -44.06 56.17 -12.26
C ALA A 32 -44.15 54.84 -11.47
N ARG A 33 -45.36 54.28 -11.34
CA ARG A 33 -45.55 52.96 -10.69
C ARG A 33 -44.85 51.84 -11.45
N ALA A 34 -44.92 51.84 -12.79
CA ALA A 34 -44.27 50.83 -13.61
C ALA A 34 -42.74 50.85 -13.44
N GLU A 35 -42.14 52.05 -13.30
CA GLU A 35 -40.69 52.19 -13.10
C GLU A 35 -40.25 51.77 -11.68
N GLU A 36 -41.06 52.07 -10.66
CA GLU A 36 -40.86 51.57 -9.30
C GLU A 36 -40.93 50.04 -9.25
N GLU A 37 -41.98 49.44 -9.82
CA GLU A 37 -42.16 47.98 -9.88
C GLU A 37 -41.03 47.31 -10.65
N PHE A 38 -40.61 47.88 -11.79
CA PHE A 38 -39.48 47.37 -12.57
C PHE A 38 -38.20 47.34 -11.74
N THR A 39 -37.93 48.40 -10.98
CA THR A 39 -36.72 48.50 -10.15
C THR A 39 -36.74 47.48 -9.02
N ILE A 40 -37.90 47.30 -8.37
CA ILE A 40 -38.09 46.33 -7.30
C ILE A 40 -37.91 44.90 -7.82
N GLU A 41 -38.58 44.55 -8.93
CA GLU A 41 -38.50 43.19 -9.49
C GLU A 41 -37.12 42.86 -10.04
N LYS A 42 -36.47 43.81 -10.73
CA LYS A 42 -35.07 43.66 -11.15
C LYS A 42 -34.17 43.43 -9.94
N GLY A 43 -34.33 44.21 -8.87
CA GLY A 43 -33.59 44.03 -7.62
C GLY A 43 -33.80 42.65 -7.01
N ARG A 44 -35.05 42.20 -6.93
CA ARG A 44 -35.42 40.87 -6.42
C ARG A 44 -34.78 39.74 -7.23
N LEU A 45 -34.88 39.79 -8.56
CA LEU A 45 -34.28 38.79 -9.47
C LEU A 45 -32.75 38.76 -9.36
N VAL A 46 -32.10 39.92 -9.27
CA VAL A 46 -30.64 40.00 -9.12
C VAL A 46 -30.19 39.42 -7.78
N GLN A 47 -30.84 39.80 -6.67
CA GLN A 47 -30.46 39.26 -5.35
C GLN A 47 -30.70 37.75 -5.26
N GLN A 48 -31.82 37.26 -5.79
CA GLN A 48 -32.12 35.82 -5.81
C GLN A 48 -31.05 35.03 -6.59
N ASN A 49 -30.65 35.51 -7.77
CA ASN A 49 -29.60 34.84 -8.56
C ASN A 49 -28.22 34.99 -7.92
N ARG A 50 -27.93 36.14 -7.28
CA ARG A 50 -26.69 36.36 -6.54
C ARG A 50 -26.52 35.36 -5.39
N LEU A 51 -27.57 35.09 -4.63
CA LEU A 51 -27.54 34.06 -3.57
C LEU A 51 -27.24 32.67 -4.13
N LYS A 52 -27.88 32.28 -5.25
CA LYS A 52 -27.58 31.00 -5.92
C LYS A 52 -26.12 30.91 -6.37
N ILE A 53 -25.56 32.01 -6.87
CA ILE A 53 -24.15 32.07 -7.27
C ILE A 53 -23.23 31.91 -6.06
N ILE A 54 -23.51 32.60 -4.94
CA ILE A 54 -22.73 32.49 -3.71
C ILE A 54 -22.74 31.04 -3.20
N GLU A 55 -23.91 30.41 -3.09
CA GLU A 55 -24.01 29.01 -2.65
C GLU A 55 -23.25 28.04 -3.58
N PHE A 56 -23.30 28.28 -4.89
CA PHE A 56 -22.58 27.47 -5.87
C PHE A 56 -21.06 27.58 -5.69
N TYR A 57 -20.54 28.80 -5.49
CA TYR A 57 -19.11 29.01 -5.27
C TYR A 57 -18.66 28.51 -3.90
N GLU A 58 -19.48 28.63 -2.86
CA GLU A 58 -19.17 28.08 -1.54
C GLU A 58 -19.02 26.55 -1.59
N ARG A 59 -19.91 25.86 -2.33
CA ARG A 59 -19.78 24.41 -2.56
C ARG A 59 -18.51 24.06 -3.33
N LYS A 60 -18.18 24.82 -4.38
CA LYS A 60 -16.94 24.63 -5.15
C LYS A 60 -15.69 24.86 -4.30
N GLU A 61 -15.69 25.89 -3.47
CA GLU A 61 -14.56 26.21 -2.59
C GLU A 61 -14.33 25.09 -1.58
N LYS A 62 -15.38 24.62 -0.90
CA LYS A 62 -15.31 23.46 0.00
C LYS A 62 -14.81 22.20 -0.71
N GLN A 63 -15.25 21.96 -1.95
CA GLN A 63 -14.78 20.82 -2.74
C GLN A 63 -13.27 20.93 -3.06
N VAL A 64 -12.80 22.11 -3.46
CA VAL A 64 -11.37 22.35 -3.73
C VAL A 64 -10.54 22.21 -2.46
N GLU A 65 -11.01 22.71 -1.32
CA GLU A 65 -10.31 22.58 -0.05
C GLU A 65 -10.20 21.10 0.38
N LEU A 66 -11.29 20.35 0.23
CA LEU A 66 -11.29 18.91 0.47
C LEU A 66 -10.31 18.18 -0.46
N GLN A 67 -10.32 18.49 -1.76
CA GLN A 67 -9.38 17.91 -2.73
C GLN A 67 -7.92 18.22 -2.37
N LYS A 68 -7.63 19.45 -1.91
CA LYS A 68 -6.29 19.81 -1.43
C LYS A 68 -5.88 18.97 -0.21
N LYS A 69 -6.78 18.78 0.76
CA LYS A 69 -6.52 17.94 1.95
C LYS A 69 -6.28 16.48 1.56
N ILE A 70 -7.08 15.92 0.65
CA ILE A 70 -6.90 14.58 0.11
C ILE A 70 -5.55 14.46 -0.61
N GLY A 71 -5.22 15.43 -1.47
CA GLY A 71 -3.96 15.46 -2.22
C GLY A 71 -2.74 15.49 -1.30
N ALA A 72 -2.75 16.35 -0.28
CA ALA A 72 -1.68 16.42 0.72
C ALA A 72 -1.53 15.10 1.50
N SER A 73 -2.65 14.51 1.95
CA SER A 73 -2.66 13.22 2.65
C SER A 73 -2.11 12.10 1.77
N ASN A 74 -2.54 12.02 0.51
CA ASN A 74 -2.07 11.02 -0.45
C ASN A 74 -0.56 11.16 -0.72
N LEU A 75 -0.07 12.39 -0.86
CA LEU A 75 1.36 12.65 -1.07
C LEU A 75 2.21 12.22 0.13
N LEU A 76 1.76 12.53 1.35
CA LEU A 76 2.42 12.08 2.58
C LEU A 76 2.42 10.55 2.70
N ASN A 77 1.30 9.91 2.41
CA ASN A 77 1.21 8.45 2.44
C ASN A 77 2.12 7.81 1.39
N LYS A 78 2.15 8.36 0.17
CA LYS A 78 3.07 7.90 -0.90
C LYS A 78 4.53 8.00 -0.45
N SER A 79 4.92 9.16 0.08
CA SER A 79 6.29 9.40 0.58
C SER A 79 6.64 8.42 1.70
N ARG A 80 5.71 8.17 2.63
CA ARG A 80 5.89 7.18 3.71
C ARG A 80 6.09 5.77 3.17
N LEU A 81 5.29 5.36 2.18
CA LEU A 81 5.42 4.04 1.55
C LEU A 81 6.75 3.90 0.80
N GLU A 82 7.23 4.96 0.16
CA GLU A 82 8.54 4.98 -0.50
C GLU A 82 9.68 4.76 0.50
N VAL A 83 9.63 5.42 1.66
CA VAL A 83 10.61 5.19 2.73
C VAL A 83 10.55 3.75 3.24
N LEU A 84 9.36 3.21 3.49
CA LEU A 84 9.20 1.82 3.96
C LEU A 84 9.74 0.81 2.94
N LYS A 85 9.48 1.03 1.64
CA LYS A 85 10.03 0.19 0.57
C LYS A 85 11.56 0.28 0.51
N ALA A 86 12.12 1.48 0.65
CA ALA A 86 13.56 1.66 0.67
C ALA A 86 14.22 0.95 1.87
N GLN A 87 13.61 1.03 3.06
CA GLN A 87 14.06 0.31 4.25
C GLN A 87 14.01 -1.22 4.05
N GLU A 88 12.92 -1.74 3.51
CA GLU A 88 12.78 -3.17 3.20
C GLU A 88 13.82 -3.63 2.18
N ASN A 89 14.04 -2.86 1.12
CA ASN A 89 15.07 -3.15 0.12
C ASN A 89 16.48 -3.14 0.73
N HIS A 90 16.76 -2.26 1.68
CA HIS A 90 18.04 -2.26 2.38
C HIS A 90 18.25 -3.54 3.19
N ILE A 91 17.22 -4.01 3.92
CA ILE A 91 17.28 -5.30 4.63
C ILE A 91 17.49 -6.46 3.64
N ARG A 92 16.77 -6.48 2.52
CA ARG A 92 16.97 -7.51 1.47
C ARG A 92 18.39 -7.51 0.94
N ASN A 93 18.99 -6.34 0.70
CA ASN A 93 20.37 -6.23 0.23
C ASN A 93 21.37 -6.79 1.26
N VAL A 94 21.16 -6.54 2.55
CA VAL A 94 21.99 -7.12 3.62
C VAL A 94 21.88 -8.65 3.65
N LEU A 95 20.67 -9.19 3.48
CA LEU A 95 20.47 -10.65 3.39
C LEU A 95 21.14 -11.24 2.15
N HIS A 96 21.04 -10.56 1.00
CA HIS A 96 21.72 -10.97 -0.22
C HIS A 96 23.26 -10.93 -0.07
N GLU A 97 23.80 -9.92 0.62
CA GLU A 97 25.24 -9.87 0.92
C GLU A 97 25.66 -11.00 1.89
N ALA A 98 24.81 -11.35 2.85
CA ALA A 98 25.02 -12.51 3.72
C ALA A 98 25.00 -13.83 2.93
N GLN A 99 24.09 -13.99 1.97
CA GLN A 99 24.10 -15.13 1.04
C GLN A 99 25.43 -15.19 0.25
N GLY A 100 25.91 -14.05 -0.26
CA GLY A 100 27.21 -13.97 -0.92
C GLY A 100 28.37 -14.45 -0.03
N LYS A 101 28.36 -14.14 1.27
CA LYS A 101 29.35 -14.65 2.23
C LYS A 101 29.22 -16.16 2.48
N LEU A 102 28.00 -16.72 2.44
CA LEU A 102 27.78 -18.17 2.55
C LEU A 102 28.38 -18.93 1.36
N VAL A 103 28.37 -18.34 0.16
CA VAL A 103 29.03 -18.93 -1.03
C VAL A 103 30.54 -19.04 -0.83
N ILE A 104 31.18 -18.07 -0.16
CA ILE A 104 32.62 -18.13 0.13
C ILE A 104 32.94 -19.34 1.03
N LEU A 105 32.07 -19.67 1.98
CA LEU A 105 32.24 -20.86 2.83
C LEU A 105 32.14 -22.16 2.04
N THR A 106 31.29 -22.22 1.02
CA THR A 106 31.12 -23.43 0.19
C THR A 106 32.27 -23.65 -0.80
N GLN A 107 33.14 -22.65 -1.02
CA GLN A 107 34.37 -22.80 -1.79
C GLN A 107 35.46 -23.59 -1.05
N ASN A 108 35.40 -23.67 0.29
CA ASN A 108 36.36 -24.41 1.10
C ASN A 108 35.88 -25.86 1.32
N PRO A 109 36.42 -26.86 0.61
CA PRO A 109 35.85 -28.21 0.58
C PRO A 109 35.89 -28.90 1.95
N ASP A 110 36.96 -28.73 2.73
CA ASP A 110 37.12 -29.42 4.02
C ASP A 110 36.17 -28.86 5.09
N ALA A 111 36.06 -27.53 5.17
CA ALA A 111 35.14 -26.86 6.08
C ALA A 111 33.68 -27.16 5.69
N TYR A 112 33.39 -27.15 4.39
CA TYR A 112 32.06 -27.44 3.87
C TYR A 112 31.64 -28.89 4.08
N THR A 113 32.56 -29.86 3.95
CA THR A 113 32.28 -31.28 4.22
C THR A 113 31.88 -31.50 5.68
N ARG A 114 32.57 -30.85 6.63
CA ARG A 114 32.19 -30.91 8.06
C ARG A 114 30.81 -30.31 8.30
N LEU A 115 30.53 -29.15 7.69
CA LEU A 115 29.22 -28.51 7.78
C LEU A 115 28.12 -29.41 7.21
N LEU A 116 28.35 -30.03 6.04
CA LEU A 116 27.40 -30.97 5.43
C LEU A 116 27.14 -32.18 6.34
N GLN A 117 28.17 -32.72 6.99
CA GLN A 117 28.03 -33.82 7.95
C GLN A 117 27.07 -33.44 9.09
N ASP A 118 27.23 -32.23 9.66
CA ASP A 118 26.38 -31.74 10.74
C ASP A 118 24.95 -31.44 10.26
N LEU A 119 24.79 -30.87 9.06
CA LEU A 119 23.49 -30.58 8.45
C LEU A 119 22.70 -31.87 8.16
N ILE A 120 23.37 -32.91 7.67
CA ILE A 120 22.75 -34.22 7.44
C ILE A 120 22.36 -34.84 8.78
N CYS A 121 23.26 -34.83 9.77
CA CYS A 121 22.96 -35.35 11.11
C CYS A 121 21.76 -34.65 11.74
N GLN A 122 21.68 -33.30 11.65
CA GLN A 122 20.56 -32.54 12.17
C GLN A 122 19.24 -32.94 11.48
N GLY A 123 19.24 -33.08 10.15
CA GLY A 123 18.06 -33.51 9.40
C GLY A 123 17.60 -34.91 9.78
N LEU A 124 18.54 -35.84 9.97
CA LEU A 124 18.24 -37.21 10.44
C LEU A 124 17.66 -37.23 11.85
N CYS A 125 18.22 -36.43 12.77
CA CYS A 125 17.70 -36.26 14.13
C CYS A 125 16.28 -35.67 14.16
N GLN A 126 15.90 -34.84 13.18
CA GLN A 126 14.55 -34.30 13.08
C GLN A 126 13.56 -35.28 12.44
N LEU A 127 13.99 -36.08 11.46
CA LEU A 127 13.12 -37.08 10.81
C LEU A 127 12.91 -38.33 11.67
N LEU A 128 13.96 -38.86 12.29
CA LEU A 128 13.95 -40.11 13.07
C LEU A 128 13.39 -41.35 12.33
N GLU A 129 13.48 -41.36 11.00
CA GLU A 129 12.97 -42.43 10.12
C GLU A 129 14.08 -43.42 9.71
N PRO A 130 13.73 -44.69 9.41
CA PRO A 130 14.70 -45.75 9.11
C PRO A 130 15.29 -45.67 7.69
N SER A 131 14.59 -45.03 6.74
CA SER A 131 15.06 -44.85 5.36
C SER A 131 14.80 -43.42 4.90
N VAL A 132 15.86 -42.75 4.45
CA VAL A 132 15.83 -41.34 4.05
C VAL A 132 16.54 -41.18 2.71
N MET A 133 15.92 -40.42 1.84
CA MET A 133 16.48 -39.99 0.55
C MET A 133 17.04 -38.58 0.68
N LEU A 134 18.26 -38.37 0.20
CA LEU A 134 18.98 -37.09 0.29
C LEU A 134 19.10 -36.46 -1.09
N ARG A 135 18.66 -35.20 -1.20
CA ARG A 135 18.82 -34.37 -2.39
C ARG A 135 19.87 -33.29 -2.13
N CYS A 136 20.82 -33.16 -3.04
CA CYS A 136 21.86 -32.16 -3.01
C CYS A 136 22.02 -31.48 -4.38
N ARG A 137 22.90 -30.49 -4.49
CA ARG A 137 23.30 -29.95 -5.80
C ARG A 137 24.26 -30.93 -6.49
N ARG A 138 24.25 -30.99 -7.82
CA ARG A 138 25.10 -31.89 -8.62
C ARG A 138 26.60 -31.77 -8.29
N GLN A 139 27.05 -30.56 -8.00
CA GLN A 139 28.46 -30.27 -7.68
C GLN A 139 28.90 -30.84 -6.32
N ASP A 140 27.96 -31.05 -5.39
CA ASP A 140 28.25 -31.50 -4.02
C ASP A 140 28.16 -33.00 -3.83
N GLN A 141 27.77 -33.75 -4.86
CA GLN A 141 27.55 -35.19 -4.74
C GLN A 141 28.76 -35.89 -4.09
N ALA A 142 29.97 -35.63 -4.59
CA ALA A 142 31.19 -36.23 -4.07
C ALA A 142 31.50 -35.84 -2.60
N LEU A 143 31.12 -34.63 -2.18
CA LEU A 143 31.31 -34.16 -0.80
C LEU A 143 30.27 -34.77 0.15
N VAL A 144 29.03 -34.88 -0.32
CA VAL A 144 27.92 -35.48 0.43
C VAL A 144 28.18 -36.98 0.63
N GLU A 145 28.64 -37.70 -0.39
CA GLU A 145 29.02 -39.12 -0.28
C GLU A 145 30.10 -39.35 0.80
N ARG A 146 31.07 -38.43 0.91
CA ARG A 146 32.09 -38.46 1.96
C ARG A 146 31.53 -38.11 3.35
N ALA A 147 30.52 -37.25 3.43
CA ALA A 147 29.92 -36.79 4.69
C ALA A 147 28.93 -37.80 5.30
N ILE A 148 28.28 -38.64 4.49
CA ILE A 148 27.25 -39.60 4.94
C ILE A 148 27.75 -40.55 6.05
N PRO A 149 28.91 -41.23 5.93
CA PRO A 149 29.38 -42.16 6.97
C PRO A 149 29.59 -41.48 8.32
N GLY A 150 30.16 -40.26 8.31
CA GLY A 150 30.36 -39.45 9.50
C GLY A 150 29.04 -39.00 10.13
N ALA A 151 28.06 -38.62 9.31
CA ALA A 151 26.75 -38.19 9.78
C ALA A 151 25.97 -39.36 10.41
N LEU A 152 26.06 -40.56 9.84
CA LEU A 152 25.44 -41.77 10.40
C LEU A 152 26.06 -42.19 11.73
N ALA A 153 27.38 -42.07 11.87
CA ALA A 153 28.06 -42.33 13.14
C ALA A 153 27.59 -41.37 14.24
N ASN A 154 27.52 -40.06 13.93
CA ASN A 154 27.03 -39.03 14.86
C ASN A 154 25.55 -39.26 15.21
N PHE A 155 24.70 -39.56 14.22
CA PHE A 155 23.30 -39.86 14.42
C PHE A 155 23.09 -41.09 15.33
N LYS A 156 23.87 -42.16 15.11
CA LYS A 156 23.82 -43.35 15.97
C LYS A 156 24.22 -43.05 17.40
N SER A 157 25.21 -42.18 17.61
CA SER A 157 25.63 -41.75 18.95
C SER A 157 24.57 -40.90 19.67
N ILE A 158 23.84 -40.05 18.94
CA ILE A 158 22.88 -39.11 19.51
C ILE A 158 21.50 -39.77 19.71
N ALA A 159 20.98 -40.40 18.66
CA ALA A 159 19.61 -40.91 18.62
C ALA A 159 19.51 -42.42 18.94
N GLY A 160 20.63 -43.15 18.99
CA GLY A 160 20.66 -44.60 19.26
C GLY A 160 20.02 -45.46 18.15
N ARG A 161 19.64 -44.86 17.01
CA ARG A 161 18.97 -45.51 15.88
C ARG A 161 19.88 -45.54 14.66
N THR A 162 19.60 -46.45 13.74
CA THR A 162 20.29 -46.56 12.45
C THR A 162 19.32 -46.24 11.32
N SER A 163 19.71 -45.32 10.46
CA SER A 163 18.95 -44.95 9.26
C SER A 163 19.76 -45.27 8.01
N LYS A 164 19.10 -45.74 6.95
CA LYS A 164 19.69 -45.88 5.62
C LYS A 164 19.51 -44.56 4.88
N VAL A 165 20.59 -44.02 4.34
CA VAL A 165 20.59 -42.77 3.56
C VAL A 165 20.99 -43.09 2.13
N GLU A 166 20.10 -42.78 1.18
CA GLU A 166 20.32 -42.96 -0.25
C GLU A 166 20.29 -41.60 -0.96
N ILE A 167 21.18 -41.36 -1.92
CA ILE A 167 21.22 -40.10 -2.67
C ILE A 167 20.24 -40.18 -3.85
N ASP A 168 19.35 -39.20 -3.96
CA ASP A 168 18.43 -39.08 -5.11
C ASP A 168 19.21 -38.68 -6.36
N SER A 169 19.40 -39.61 -7.29
CA SER A 169 20.06 -39.34 -8.58
C SER A 169 19.12 -38.74 -9.63
N THR A 170 17.82 -38.67 -9.34
CA THR A 170 16.78 -38.23 -10.28
C THR A 170 16.39 -36.77 -10.08
N ASN A 171 16.27 -36.31 -8.82
CA ASN A 171 15.89 -34.92 -8.49
C ASN A 171 17.02 -34.21 -7.75
N TRP A 172 17.70 -33.30 -8.46
CA TRP A 172 18.77 -32.47 -7.93
C TRP A 172 18.23 -31.13 -7.44
N LEU A 173 18.92 -30.53 -6.47
CA LEU A 173 18.67 -29.14 -6.10
C LEU A 173 19.07 -28.19 -7.24
N PRO A 174 18.38 -27.05 -7.41
CA PRO A 174 18.77 -26.01 -8.36
C PRO A 174 20.22 -25.58 -8.17
N ALA A 175 20.91 -25.27 -9.26
CA ALA A 175 22.32 -24.85 -9.25
C ALA A 175 22.53 -23.45 -8.64
N GLU A 176 21.47 -22.65 -8.56
CA GLU A 176 21.48 -21.30 -7.99
C GLU A 176 21.62 -21.30 -6.45
N ILE A 177 21.32 -22.43 -5.79
CA ILE A 177 21.35 -22.52 -4.33
C ILE A 177 22.80 -22.51 -3.82
N CYS A 178 23.05 -21.69 -2.80
CA CYS A 178 24.37 -21.52 -2.17
C CYS A 178 24.98 -22.84 -1.66
N GLY A 179 24.13 -23.79 -1.26
CA GLY A 179 24.48 -25.17 -0.91
C GLY A 179 23.56 -25.78 0.15
N GLY A 180 23.91 -26.99 0.57
CA GLY A 180 23.25 -27.74 1.64
C GLY A 180 22.47 -28.94 1.12
N VAL A 181 21.58 -29.49 1.96
CA VAL A 181 20.91 -30.75 1.69
C VAL A 181 19.43 -30.67 2.01
N GLU A 182 18.63 -31.43 1.25
CA GLU A 182 17.24 -31.69 1.58
C GLU A 182 17.06 -33.19 1.85
N LEU A 183 16.35 -33.51 2.93
CA LEU A 183 16.08 -34.88 3.34
C LEU A 183 14.60 -35.18 3.13
N VAL A 184 14.31 -36.33 2.52
CA VAL A 184 12.96 -36.77 2.17
C VAL A 184 12.76 -38.19 2.69
N VAL A 185 11.64 -38.45 3.35
CA VAL A 185 11.35 -39.77 3.95
C VAL A 185 10.93 -40.80 2.90
N MET A 186 11.43 -42.02 3.05
CA MET A 186 11.02 -43.21 2.29
C MET A 186 10.36 -44.27 3.19
N PRO A 187 9.26 -44.92 2.76
CA PRO A 187 8.53 -44.75 1.49
C PRO A 187 7.47 -43.63 1.53
N GLY A 188 7.30 -42.92 0.41
CA GLY A 188 6.13 -42.06 0.17
C GLY A 188 6.39 -40.55 0.09
N ASN A 189 7.63 -40.09 0.27
CA ASN A 189 8.06 -38.69 0.07
C ASN A 189 7.16 -37.64 0.75
N ARG A 190 6.47 -38.01 1.85
CA ARG A 190 5.45 -37.16 2.48
C ARG A 190 6.04 -36.08 3.36
N ILE A 191 7.18 -36.38 4.01
CA ILE A 191 7.87 -35.47 4.91
C ILE A 191 9.19 -35.09 4.25
N LYS A 192 9.41 -33.77 4.14
CA LYS A 192 10.62 -33.17 3.58
C LYS A 192 11.18 -32.18 4.59
N ILE A 193 12.49 -32.26 4.84
CA ILE A 193 13.24 -31.26 5.61
C ILE A 193 14.20 -30.58 4.64
N SER A 194 13.99 -29.28 4.43
CA SER A 194 14.94 -28.45 3.67
C SER A 194 15.96 -27.87 4.66
N ASN A 195 17.19 -28.36 4.61
CA ASN A 195 18.30 -27.88 5.43
C ASN A 195 19.39 -27.27 4.53
N THR A 196 18.95 -26.48 3.54
CA THR A 196 19.84 -25.68 2.69
C THR A 196 20.33 -24.44 3.45
N LEU A 197 21.47 -23.90 3.03
CA LEU A 197 22.04 -22.71 3.68
C LEU A 197 21.11 -21.49 3.55
N GLU A 198 20.40 -21.37 2.42
CA GLU A 198 19.41 -20.32 2.18
C GLU A 198 18.19 -20.46 3.09
N ALA A 199 17.58 -21.65 3.17
CA ALA A 199 16.41 -21.86 4.04
C ALA A 199 16.75 -21.54 5.50
N ARG A 200 17.96 -21.89 5.94
CA ARG A 200 18.45 -21.55 7.29
C ARG A 200 18.65 -20.05 7.48
N LEU A 201 19.25 -19.38 6.50
CA LEU A 201 19.44 -17.94 6.54
C LEU A 201 18.09 -17.23 6.60
N ASP A 202 17.11 -17.66 5.81
CA ASP A 202 15.76 -17.07 5.80
C ASP A 202 15.04 -17.28 7.12
N MET A 203 15.10 -18.49 7.68
CA MET A 203 14.54 -18.79 9.01
C MET A 203 15.16 -17.91 10.10
N LEU A 204 16.49 -17.76 10.09
CA LEU A 204 17.19 -16.92 11.06
C LEU A 204 16.91 -15.44 10.82
N ALA A 205 16.85 -15.01 9.57
CA ALA A 205 16.54 -13.63 9.20
C ALA A 205 15.15 -13.21 9.71
N GLN A 206 14.15 -14.10 9.65
CA GLN A 206 12.82 -13.82 10.19
C GLN A 206 12.83 -13.65 11.71
N GLN A 207 13.60 -14.46 12.43
CA GLN A 207 13.71 -14.38 13.89
C GLN A 207 14.50 -13.15 14.33
N MET A 208 15.59 -12.84 13.64
CA MET A 208 16.51 -11.74 13.95
C MET A 208 16.08 -10.40 13.36
N LEU A 209 15.02 -10.37 12.55
CA LEU A 209 14.55 -9.15 11.89
C LEU A 209 14.33 -7.96 12.84
N PRO A 210 13.76 -8.14 14.06
CA PRO A 210 13.60 -7.04 15.01
C PRO A 210 14.93 -6.45 15.47
N GLU A 211 15.94 -7.29 15.70
CA GLU A 211 17.27 -6.88 16.13
C GLU A 211 18.02 -6.19 14.99
N VAL A 212 18.00 -6.79 13.80
CA VAL A 212 18.60 -6.22 12.58
C VAL A 212 18.01 -4.84 12.29
N ARG A 213 16.69 -4.69 12.41
CA ARG A 213 16.01 -3.40 12.25
C ARG A 213 16.51 -2.37 13.26
N THR A 214 16.65 -2.78 14.52
CA THR A 214 17.10 -1.90 15.61
C THR A 214 18.56 -1.48 15.42
N MET A 215 19.43 -2.38 14.94
CA MET A 215 20.82 -2.06 14.63
C MET A 215 20.98 -1.14 13.42
N LEU A 216 20.19 -1.36 12.35
CA LEU A 216 20.30 -0.59 11.11
C LEU A 216 19.62 0.79 11.20
N PHE A 217 18.46 0.88 11.85
CA PHE A 217 17.62 2.08 11.84
C PHE A 217 17.45 2.73 13.22
N GLY A 218 18.06 2.15 14.25
CA GLY A 218 17.95 2.62 15.63
C GLY A 218 16.73 2.07 16.37
N ALA A 219 16.77 2.16 17.70
CA ALA A 219 15.66 1.80 18.57
C ALA A 219 14.52 2.81 18.47
N ASN A 220 13.29 2.33 18.66
CA ASN A 220 12.13 3.21 18.70
C ASN A 220 12.14 4.02 20.00
N PRO A 221 12.26 5.36 19.97
CA PRO A 221 12.30 6.20 21.17
C PRO A 221 10.99 6.16 21.98
N ASN A 222 9.88 5.73 21.36
CA ASN A 222 8.59 5.62 22.02
C ASN A 222 8.37 4.26 22.70
N ARG A 223 9.24 3.26 22.48
CA ARG A 223 9.16 1.97 23.16
C ARG A 223 9.71 2.13 24.58
N LYS A 224 8.86 1.92 25.59
CA LYS A 224 9.21 2.05 27.02
C LYS A 224 9.51 0.72 27.71
N PHE A 225 9.05 -0.39 27.14
CA PHE A 225 9.18 -1.73 27.71
C PHE A 225 9.65 -2.70 26.63
N ASP A 226 10.66 -3.51 26.94
CA ASP A 226 11.32 -4.42 26.01
C ASP A 226 10.95 -5.90 26.20
N ASN A 227 9.99 -6.16 27.09
CA ASN A 227 9.43 -7.49 27.33
C ASN A 227 8.76 -8.08 26.07
#